data_AF-A0A7S1GZ52-F1
#
_entry.id   AF-A0A7S1GZ52-F1
#
_cell.length_a   1.000
_cell.length_b   1.000
_cell.length_c   1.000
_cell.angle_alpha   90.00
_cell.angle_beta   90.00
_cell.angle_gamma   90.00
#
_symmetry.space_group_name_H-M   'P 1'
#
loop_
_entity.id
_entity.type
_entity.pdbx_description
1 polymer ?
#
loop_
_entity_poly.entity_id
_entity_poly.type
_entity_poly.pdbx_seq_one_letter_code
_entity_poly.pdbx_strand_id
1 'polypeptide(L)'
;DWQSAMMLMQGRGAPIDELQGAAYSMAETLRGSGCWGDASRLLVEYCRDTDEAVACLCEGRLFSEAARQAHLSKRGDLIETTVHPALLAAHSSAVTEARNRLERLQYVVPRLKVVLEQEAAARPGGGGEGEDAPDDASQ
;
A
#
# COMPACT_ATOMS: atom_id res chain seq x y z
N ASP A 1 -14.82 -9.55 12.55
CA ASP A 1 -14.62 -8.46 13.53
C ASP A 1 -13.87 -9.04 14.73
N TRP A 2 -12.64 -8.59 14.95
CA TRP A 2 -11.76 -9.12 16.01
C TRP A 2 -12.21 -8.68 17.40
N GLN A 3 -12.86 -7.52 17.52
CA GLN A 3 -13.31 -6.97 18.79
C GLN A 3 -14.41 -7.83 19.40
N SER A 4 -15.41 -8.19 18.59
CA SER A 4 -16.47 -9.12 18.97
C SER A 4 -15.91 -10.48 19.43
N ALA A 5 -14.89 -11.01 18.75
CA ALA A 5 -14.26 -12.27 19.12
C ALA A 5 -13.56 -12.17 20.49
N MET A 6 -12.75 -11.13 20.71
CA MET A 6 -12.05 -10.93 21.99
C MET A 6 -13.02 -10.70 23.15
N MET A 7 -14.07 -9.91 22.93
CA MET A 7 -15.12 -9.66 23.93
C MET A 7 -15.82 -10.95 24.34
N LEU A 8 -16.16 -11.82 23.38
CA LEU A 8 -16.85 -13.08 23.65
C LEU A 8 -15.94 -14.04 24.43
N MET A 9 -14.63 -14.05 24.14
CA MET A 9 -13.66 -14.85 24.91
C MET A 9 -13.46 -14.34 26.34
N GLN A 10 -13.41 -13.03 26.55
CA GLN A 10 -13.36 -12.46 27.89
C GLN A 10 -14.65 -12.74 28.67
N GLY A 11 -15.82 -12.62 28.03
CA GLY A 11 -17.13 -12.87 28.66
C GLY A 11 -17.33 -14.29 29.17
N ARG A 12 -16.71 -15.30 28.53
CA ARG A 12 -16.71 -16.69 29.00
C ARG A 12 -15.65 -17.00 30.07
N GLY A 13 -14.84 -16.01 30.46
CA GLY A 13 -13.76 -16.18 31.43
C GLY A 13 -12.62 -17.07 30.92
N ALA A 14 -12.28 -16.97 29.62
CA ALA A 14 -11.16 -17.73 29.06
C ALA A 14 -9.86 -17.45 29.85
N PRO A 15 -9.02 -18.47 30.07
CA PRO A 15 -7.72 -18.28 30.71
C PRO A 15 -6.86 -17.32 29.89
N ILE A 16 -5.99 -16.58 30.59
CA ILE A 16 -5.16 -15.53 29.98
C ILE A 16 -4.32 -16.08 28.83
N ASP A 17 -3.77 -17.29 28.97
CA ASP A 17 -2.95 -17.92 27.93
C ASP A 17 -3.73 -18.23 26.65
N GLU A 18 -4.98 -18.69 26.77
CA GLU A 18 -5.86 -18.93 25.62
C GLU A 18 -6.25 -17.61 24.95
N LEU A 19 -6.53 -16.57 25.75
CA LEU A 19 -6.84 -15.24 25.25
C LEU A 19 -5.64 -14.64 24.48
N GLN A 20 -4.43 -14.77 25.02
CA GLN A 20 -3.20 -14.31 24.39
C GLN A 20 -2.88 -15.06 23.10
N GLY A 21 -3.00 -16.40 23.11
CA GLY A 21 -2.77 -17.22 21.92
C GLY A 21 -3.73 -16.87 20.79
N ALA A 22 -5.02 -16.69 21.11
CA ALA A 22 -6.01 -16.26 20.14
C ALA A 22 -5.75 -14.82 19.64
N ALA A 23 -5.33 -13.90 20.50
CA ALA A 23 -4.98 -12.53 20.12
C ALA A 23 -3.78 -12.49 19.17
N TYR A 24 -2.73 -13.27 19.41
CA TYR A 24 -1.60 -13.39 18.48
C TYR A 24 -2.02 -13.94 17.12
N SER A 25 -2.79 -15.02 17.09
CA SER A 25 -3.25 -15.62 15.83
C SER A 25 -4.13 -14.65 15.03
N MET A 26 -4.98 -13.90 15.72
CA MET A 26 -5.81 -12.87 15.10
C MET A 26 -4.98 -11.68 14.59
N ALA A 27 -3.98 -11.25 15.37
CA ALA A 27 -3.07 -10.19 14.97
C ALA A 27 -2.31 -10.56 13.69
N GLU A 28 -1.83 -11.80 13.57
CA GLU A 28 -1.16 -12.30 12.35
C GLU A 28 -2.10 -12.31 11.14
N THR A 29 -3.36 -12.70 11.35
CA THR A 29 -4.37 -12.68 10.29
C THR A 29 -4.63 -11.24 9.80
N LEU A 30 -4.75 -10.28 10.72
CA LEU A 30 -4.94 -8.86 10.41
C LEU A 30 -3.70 -8.23 9.77
N ARG A 31 -2.51 -8.67 10.17
CA ARG A 31 -1.23 -8.29 9.56
C ARG A 31 -1.22 -8.69 8.08
N GLY A 32 -1.58 -9.94 7.79
CA GLY A 32 -1.68 -10.47 6.42
C GLY A 32 -2.72 -9.76 5.54
N SER A 33 -3.77 -9.18 6.12
CA SER A 33 -4.77 -8.39 5.39
C SER A 33 -4.42 -6.90 5.27
N GLY A 34 -3.26 -6.47 5.79
CA GLY A 34 -2.82 -5.07 5.78
C GLY A 34 -3.48 -4.20 6.86
N CYS A 35 -4.19 -4.79 7.82
CA CYS A 35 -4.83 -4.11 8.95
C CYS A 35 -3.86 -3.94 10.13
N TRP A 36 -2.70 -3.34 9.86
CA TRP A 36 -1.57 -3.22 10.80
C TRP A 36 -1.92 -2.53 12.13
N GLY A 37 -2.80 -1.52 12.09
CA GLY A 37 -3.23 -0.80 13.29
C GLY A 37 -4.04 -1.67 14.25
N ASP A 38 -4.95 -2.49 13.72
CA ASP A 38 -5.76 -3.40 14.52
C ASP A 38 -4.93 -4.58 15.05
N ALA A 39 -4.03 -5.10 14.22
CA ALA A 39 -3.06 -6.12 14.64
C ALA A 39 -2.18 -5.62 15.81
N SER A 40 -1.66 -4.40 15.71
CA SER A 40 -0.87 -3.79 16.78
C SER A 40 -1.67 -3.60 18.07
N ARG A 41 -2.94 -3.19 17.99
CA ARG A 41 -3.81 -3.07 19.19
C ARG A 41 -3.97 -4.40 19.90
N LEU A 42 -4.19 -5.50 19.17
CA LEU A 42 -4.27 -6.83 19.77
C LEU A 42 -2.99 -7.20 20.53
N LEU A 43 -1.82 -6.94 19.93
CA LEU A 43 -0.51 -7.22 20.54
C LEU A 43 -0.28 -6.41 21.81
N VAL A 44 -0.66 -5.14 21.82
CA VAL A 44 -0.52 -4.27 23.01
C VAL A 44 -1.54 -4.65 24.10
N GLU A 45 -2.82 -4.71 23.75
CA GLU A 45 -3.91 -4.79 24.72
C GLU A 45 -4.03 -6.18 25.34
N TYR A 46 -3.82 -7.23 24.55
CA TYR A 46 -4.05 -8.61 24.99
C TYR A 46 -2.74 -9.35 25.24
N CYS A 47 -1.73 -9.17 24.38
CA CYS A 47 -0.45 -9.88 24.50
C CYS A 47 0.57 -9.14 25.37
N ARG A 48 0.40 -7.83 25.60
CA ARG A 48 1.39 -6.94 26.25
C ARG A 48 2.76 -6.96 25.57
N ASP A 49 2.79 -7.29 24.29
CA ASP A 49 4.00 -7.36 23.50
C ASP A 49 4.19 -6.04 22.73
N THR A 50 4.92 -5.11 23.37
CA THR A 50 5.17 -3.80 22.77
C THR A 50 6.20 -3.89 21.64
N ASP A 51 7.18 -4.77 21.76
CA ASP A 51 8.24 -4.92 20.76
C ASP A 51 7.62 -5.35 19.42
N GLU A 52 6.80 -6.40 19.45
CA GLU A 52 6.11 -6.91 18.26
C GLU A 52 5.05 -5.93 17.74
N ALA A 53 4.35 -5.23 18.63
CA ALA A 53 3.37 -4.22 18.23
C ALA A 53 4.00 -3.04 17.47
N VAL A 54 5.18 -2.57 17.91
CA VAL A 54 5.94 -1.49 17.25
C VAL A 54 6.49 -1.98 15.91
N ALA A 55 7.03 -3.20 15.87
CA ALA A 55 7.49 -3.83 14.61
C ALA A 55 6.36 -3.93 13.59
N CYS A 56 5.19 -4.43 14.00
CA CYS A 56 3.99 -4.54 13.17
C CYS A 56 3.56 -3.19 12.57
N LEU A 57 3.61 -2.10 13.35
CA LEU A 57 3.28 -0.76 12.85
C LEU A 57 4.31 -0.24 11.85
N CYS A 58 5.59 -0.52 12.07
CA CYS A 58 6.68 -0.16 11.16
C CYS A 58 6.56 -0.90 9.81
N GLU A 59 6.21 -2.19 9.82
CA GLU A 59 5.92 -2.97 8.61
C GLU A 59 4.78 -2.33 7.81
N GLY A 60 3.72 -1.88 8.50
CA GLY A 60 2.60 -1.14 7.92
C GLY A 60 2.89 0.31 7.53
N ARG A 61 4.13 0.78 7.70
CA ARG A 61 4.54 2.19 7.49
C ARG A 61 3.78 3.21 8.35
N LEU A 62 3.23 2.78 9.48
CA LEU A 62 2.52 3.61 10.46
C LEU A 62 3.49 4.19 11.50
N PHE A 63 4.57 4.84 11.04
CA PHE A 63 5.71 5.21 11.89
C PHE A 63 5.35 6.17 13.04
N SER A 64 4.44 7.12 12.82
CA SER A 64 4.00 8.04 13.86
C SER A 64 3.29 7.30 15.00
N GLU A 65 2.50 6.28 14.66
CA GLU A 65 1.80 5.46 15.63
C GLU A 65 2.77 4.51 16.35
N ALA A 66 3.74 3.94 15.61
CA ALA A 66 4.81 3.13 16.20
C ALA A 66 5.60 3.93 17.26
N ALA A 67 5.96 5.18 16.95
CA ALA A 67 6.65 6.05 17.88
C ALA A 67 5.79 6.42 19.10
N ARG A 68 4.51 6.76 18.87
CA ARG A 68 3.55 7.03 19.95
C ARG A 68 3.45 5.83 20.90
N GLN A 69 3.34 4.61 20.36
CA GLN A 69 3.21 3.38 21.13
C GLN A 69 4.46 3.08 21.94
N ALA A 70 5.66 3.23 21.35
CA ALA A 70 6.93 3.07 22.05
C ALA A 70 7.03 4.02 23.26
N HIS A 71 6.65 5.29 23.10
CA HIS A 71 6.63 6.25 24.20
C HIS A 71 5.61 5.90 25.30
N LEU A 72 4.38 5.51 24.92
CA LEU A 72 3.34 5.14 25.89
C LEU A 72 3.71 3.91 26.72
N SER A 73 4.36 2.93 26.09
CA SER A 73 4.87 1.74 26.77
C SER A 73 6.17 1.99 27.54
N LYS A 74 6.67 3.23 27.62
CA LYS A 74 7.96 3.61 28.24
C LYS A 74 9.17 2.88 27.64
N ARG A 75 9.07 2.47 26.37
CA ARG A 75 10.10 1.79 25.58
C ARG A 75 10.68 2.74 24.54
N GLY A 76 11.23 3.86 24.99
CA GLY A 76 11.82 4.87 24.11
C GLY A 76 13.03 4.36 23.32
N ASP A 77 13.67 3.28 23.80
CA ASP A 77 14.73 2.56 23.10
C ASP A 77 14.29 2.09 21.70
N LEU A 78 13.02 1.71 21.53
CA LEU A 78 12.47 1.22 20.26
C LEU A 78 12.41 2.28 19.16
N ILE A 79 12.47 3.57 19.51
CA ILE A 79 12.56 4.63 18.52
C ILE A 79 13.86 4.49 17.73
N GLU A 80 14.98 4.34 18.43
CA GLU A 80 16.31 4.26 17.82
C GLU A 80 16.59 2.88 17.23
N THR A 81 16.13 1.81 17.89
CA THR A 81 16.46 0.44 17.47
C THR A 81 15.51 -0.12 16.41
N THR A 82 14.27 0.38 16.32
CA THR A 82 13.26 -0.18 15.42
C THR A 82 12.67 0.87 14.48
N VAL A 83 12.14 1.98 15.01
CA VAL A 83 11.38 2.95 14.20
C VAL A 83 12.28 3.71 13.23
N HIS A 84 13.40 4.25 13.69
CA HIS A 84 14.33 5.01 12.86
C HIS A 84 14.91 4.19 11.70
N PRO A 85 15.45 2.97 11.92
CA PRO A 85 15.93 2.14 10.82
C PRO A 85 14.83 1.79 9.81
N ALA A 86 13.63 1.42 10.30
CA ALA A 86 12.50 1.07 9.43
C ALA A 86 12.05 2.25 8.57
N LEU A 87 11.96 3.45 9.15
CA LEU A 87 11.62 4.68 8.45
C LEU A 87 12.65 5.02 7.37
N LEU A 88 13.94 4.95 7.71
CA LEU A 88 15.03 5.26 6.78
C LEU A 88 15.05 4.28 5.59
N ALA A 89 14.85 2.99 5.86
CA ALA A 89 14.74 1.96 4.83
C ALA A 89 13.52 2.21 3.93
N ALA A 90 12.36 2.50 4.52
CA ALA A 90 11.14 2.81 3.77
C ALA A 90 11.29 4.07 2.90
N HIS A 91 11.94 5.11 3.42
CA HIS A 91 12.26 6.32 2.67
C HIS A 91 13.17 6.03 1.48
N SER A 92 14.27 5.32 1.71
CA SER A 92 15.24 4.98 0.65
C SER A 92 14.59 4.14 -0.46
N SER A 93 13.75 3.18 -0.08
CA SER A 93 12.95 2.37 -1.00
C SER A 93 11.98 3.24 -1.82
N ALA A 94 11.24 4.14 -1.16
CA ALA A 94 10.29 5.03 -1.83
C ALA A 94 10.98 5.97 -2.84
N VAL A 95 12.13 6.54 -2.47
CA VAL A 95 12.91 7.40 -3.37
C VAL A 95 13.40 6.62 -4.59
N THR A 96 13.91 5.40 -4.38
CA THR A 96 14.36 4.53 -5.47
C THR A 96 13.22 4.17 -6.42
N GLU A 97 12.07 3.77 -5.87
CA GLU A 97 10.89 3.45 -6.68
C GLU A 97 10.39 4.67 -7.48
N ALA A 98 10.38 5.85 -6.87
CA ALA A 98 9.99 7.09 -7.55
C ALA A 98 10.93 7.41 -8.72
N ARG A 99 12.25 7.24 -8.54
CA ARG A 99 13.25 7.42 -9.61
C ARG A 99 13.02 6.43 -10.76
N ASN A 100 12.88 5.15 -10.44
CA ASN A 100 12.63 4.11 -11.44
C ASN A 100 11.33 4.36 -12.23
N ARG A 101 10.27 4.85 -11.56
CA ARG A 101 9.03 5.25 -12.24
C ARG A 101 9.24 6.44 -13.15
N LEU A 102 9.97 7.46 -12.69
CA LEU A 102 10.27 8.64 -13.49
C LEU A 102 11.07 8.28 -14.75
N GLU A 103 12.12 7.49 -14.62
CA GLU A 103 12.93 7.01 -15.75
C GLU A 103 12.09 6.24 -16.78
N ARG A 104 11.20 5.35 -16.31
CA ARG A 104 10.26 4.64 -17.18
C ARG A 104 9.32 5.60 -17.91
N LEU A 105 8.76 6.60 -17.23
CA LEU A 105 7.88 7.59 -17.86
C LEU A 105 8.63 8.43 -18.89
N GLN A 106 9.85 8.87 -18.56
CA GLN A 106 10.72 9.60 -19.48
C GLN A 106 11.05 8.82 -20.75
N TYR A 107 11.10 7.48 -20.66
CA TYR A 107 11.29 6.62 -21.82
C TYR A 107 9.98 6.35 -22.59
N VAL A 108 8.89 6.02 -21.89
CA VAL A 108 7.63 5.59 -22.52
C VAL A 108 6.87 6.76 -23.16
N VAL A 109 6.85 7.93 -22.52
CA VAL A 109 6.04 9.08 -22.99
C VAL A 109 6.50 9.59 -24.37
N PRO A 110 7.79 9.82 -24.65
CA PRO A 110 8.23 10.22 -25.98
C PRO A 110 7.99 9.13 -27.02
N ARG A 111 8.22 7.86 -26.66
CA ARG A 111 7.97 6.73 -27.57
C ARG A 111 6.50 6.61 -27.95
N LEU A 112 5.58 6.87 -27.02
CA LEU A 112 4.15 6.85 -27.29
C LEU A 112 3.77 7.88 -28.37
N LYS A 113 4.35 9.08 -28.32
CA LYS A 113 4.13 10.10 -29.37
C LYS A 113 4.53 9.60 -30.75
N VAL A 114 5.72 9.00 -30.85
CA VAL A 114 6.23 8.44 -32.11
C VAL A 114 5.31 7.33 -32.63
N VAL A 115 4.84 6.43 -31.76
CA VAL A 115 3.91 5.36 -32.15
C VAL A 115 2.57 5.92 -32.66
N LEU A 116 2.03 6.95 -32.00
CA LEU A 116 0.79 7.59 -32.44
C LEU A 116 0.95 8.30 -33.80
N GLU A 117 2.08 8.98 -34.02
CA GLU A 117 2.40 9.60 -35.32
C GLU A 117 2.55 8.54 -36.42
N GLN A 118 3.20 7.42 -36.12
CA GLN A 118 3.33 6.28 -37.04
C GLN A 118 1.99 5.64 -37.35
N GLU A 119 1.11 5.47 -36.36
CA GLU A 119 -0.24 4.92 -36.54
C GLU A 119 -1.11 5.86 -37.41
N ALA A 120 -1.03 7.17 -37.16
CA ALA A 120 -1.72 8.18 -37.97
C ALA A 120 -1.22 8.16 -39.43
N ALA A 121 0.09 8.02 -39.65
CA ALA A 121 0.68 7.92 -40.98
C ALA A 121 0.39 6.59 -41.70
N ALA A 122 0.23 5.49 -40.94
CA ALA A 122 -0.02 4.15 -41.48
C ALA A 122 -1.50 3.87 -41.79
N ARG A 123 -2.43 4.74 -41.37
CA ARG A 123 -3.86 4.58 -41.63
C ARG A 123 -4.18 4.95 -43.09
N PRO A 124 -4.59 4.00 -43.95
CA PRO A 124 -4.95 4.32 -45.33
C PRO A 124 -6.39 4.83 -45.40
N GLY A 125 -6.57 6.09 -45.83
CA GLY A 125 -7.83 6.61 -46.38
C GLY A 125 -8.72 7.41 -45.40
N GLY A 126 -8.88 8.71 -45.67
CA GLY A 126 -9.89 9.55 -45.03
C GLY A 126 -9.76 11.03 -45.35
N GLY A 127 -9.82 11.42 -46.63
CA GLY A 127 -9.68 12.83 -47.01
C GLY A 127 -9.96 13.14 -48.48
N GLY A 128 -11.21 12.87 -48.91
CA GLY A 128 -11.94 13.69 -49.89
C GLY A 128 -11.46 13.77 -51.33
N GLU A 129 -11.99 12.90 -52.19
CA GLU A 129 -12.33 13.24 -53.59
C GLU A 129 -13.66 12.54 -53.92
N GLY A 130 -14.75 13.11 -53.39
CA GLY A 130 -16.02 13.06 -54.11
C GLY A 130 -15.92 14.09 -55.21
N GLU A 131 -15.27 13.72 -56.31
CA GLU A 131 -15.21 14.53 -57.52
C GLU A 131 -16.65 14.64 -58.04
N ASP A 132 -17.21 15.85 -57.89
CA ASP A 132 -18.46 16.28 -58.52
C ASP A 132 -18.38 15.90 -60.00
N ALA A 133 -19.17 14.89 -60.40
CA ALA A 133 -19.43 14.66 -61.81
C ALA A 133 -20.14 15.90 -62.35
N PRO A 134 -19.63 16.57 -63.39
CA PRO A 134 -20.31 17.71 -63.96
C PRO A 134 -21.64 17.23 -64.53
N ASP A 135 -22.71 17.84 -64.03
CA ASP A 135 -24.04 17.77 -64.64
C ASP A 135 -23.98 18.47 -66.00
N ASP A 136 -24.67 17.88 -66.97
CA ASP A 136 -25.00 18.40 -68.30
C ASP A 136 -23.95 18.37 -69.44
N ALA A 137 -24.20 17.52 -70.45
CA ALA A 137 -24.56 17.97 -71.80
C ALA A 137 -24.51 16.82 -72.80
N SER A 138 -25.68 16.28 -73.20
CA SER A 138 -25.91 15.72 -74.54
C SER A 138 -27.41 15.63 -74.80
N GLN A 139 -27.94 16.66 -75.46
CA GLN A 139 -29.01 16.51 -76.45
C GLN A 139 -28.40 16.09 -77.79
#